data_AF-A0A926T5U7-F1
#
_entry.id   AF-A0A926T5U7-F1
#
_cell.length_a   1.000
_cell.length_b   1.000
_cell.length_c   1.000
_cell.angle_alpha   90.00
_cell.angle_beta   90.00
_cell.angle_gamma   90.00
#
_symmetry.space_group_name_H-M   'P 1'
#
loop_
_entity.id
_entity.type
_entity.pdbx_description
1 polymer ?
#
loop_
_entity_poly.entity_id
_entity_poly.type
_entity_poly.pdbx_seq_one_letter_code
_entity_poly.pdbx_strand_id
1 'polypeptide(L)'
;MKKVNILNVFIDNLSMSELLKALDVSGGVVFTPNVDHLIKLQKNYDFNKAYSIANYKVCDSKVLMYASKFLGSPLKEKISGSDLFPAFYEYHKNNESIKIFLLGAAEGVARKAQEKINRKVGREIVVGSYSPPFGFENDEREAQNIIERINESGATVLAIGVGAPKQEKWLLQYKEKLKNIKIFLAIGATIDFEAGHKPRSPKWMSELGIEWLFRLQSEPQRLWKRYLLEDTAFFWLILKQKLNLYRAPLATHDAGVKQVTPKAQNLKPIGQLLQQANLLSPDQVATVLQEQAKQKHHQRFGEILVRLGWLNPKTVDFFAEELPKLTTTSYRQPLGQYLKSAGLLNDAQINTILKYQAQTGLRFGEIAVSQGWVKQETINFLLHYISPNQMLVPVEASGNSTHRQVVQSY
;
A
#
# COMPACT_ATOMS: atom_id res chain seq x y z
N MET A 1 -4.28 -3.96 -22.74
CA MET A 1 -3.28 -5.03 -22.57
C MET A 1 -3.91 -6.17 -21.79
N LYS A 2 -3.64 -7.44 -22.14
CA LYS A 2 -4.15 -8.59 -21.35
C LYS A 2 -3.45 -8.61 -19.99
N LYS A 3 -4.21 -8.83 -18.92
CA LYS A 3 -3.69 -8.98 -17.56
C LYS A 3 -4.05 -10.37 -17.03
N VAL A 4 -3.17 -10.91 -16.19
CA VAL A 4 -3.37 -12.19 -15.49
C VAL A 4 -3.53 -11.89 -14.01
N ASN A 5 -4.63 -12.34 -13.42
CA ASN A 5 -4.86 -12.16 -12.00
C ASN A 5 -4.14 -13.26 -11.21
N ILE A 6 -3.18 -12.86 -10.37
CA ILE A 6 -2.54 -13.76 -9.40
C ILE A 6 -2.72 -13.15 -8.01
N LEU A 7 -3.49 -13.84 -7.18
CA LEU A 7 -3.93 -13.37 -5.86
C LEU A 7 -4.61 -11.99 -5.95
N ASN A 8 -4.06 -10.96 -5.29
CA ASN A 8 -4.58 -9.59 -5.28
C ASN A 8 -3.86 -8.65 -6.26
N VAL A 9 -3.15 -9.19 -7.25
CA VAL A 9 -2.39 -8.40 -8.22
C VAL A 9 -2.73 -8.81 -9.64
N PHE A 10 -2.98 -7.81 -10.49
CA PHE A 10 -3.07 -8.01 -11.94
C PHE A 10 -1.70 -7.83 -12.57
N ILE A 11 -1.09 -8.94 -12.99
CA ILE A 11 0.20 -8.94 -13.69
C ILE A 11 -0.07 -8.70 -15.19
N ASP A 12 0.63 -7.73 -15.76
CA ASP A 12 0.55 -7.42 -17.18
C ASP A 12 1.18 -8.55 -17.99
N ASN A 13 0.40 -9.15 -18.89
CA ASN A 13 0.87 -10.21 -19.76
C ASN A 13 1.57 -9.56 -20.97
N LEU A 14 2.81 -9.15 -20.76
CA LEU A 14 3.67 -8.47 -21.73
C LEU A 14 4.93 -9.29 -22.04
N SER A 15 5.47 -9.12 -23.25
CA SER A 15 6.85 -9.50 -23.56
C SER A 15 7.80 -8.37 -23.19
N MET A 16 9.10 -8.67 -23.07
CA MET A 16 10.14 -7.67 -22.85
C MET A 16 10.08 -6.57 -23.92
N SER A 17 9.92 -6.96 -25.19
CA SER A 17 9.85 -6.01 -26.31
C SER A 17 8.62 -5.10 -26.23
N GLU A 18 7.45 -5.65 -25.87
CA GLU A 18 6.22 -4.86 -25.71
C GLU A 18 6.33 -3.88 -24.54
N LEU A 19 6.94 -4.29 -23.42
CA LEU A 19 7.16 -3.42 -22.28
C LEU A 19 8.08 -2.24 -22.64
N LEU A 20 9.21 -2.50 -23.30
CA LEU A 20 10.14 -1.44 -23.71
C LEU A 20 9.48 -0.43 -24.64
N LYS A 21 8.71 -0.90 -25.64
CA LYS A 21 7.94 -0.03 -26.53
C LYS A 21 6.88 0.78 -25.79
N ALA A 22 6.23 0.21 -24.78
CA ALA A 22 5.23 0.92 -23.99
C ALA A 22 5.86 2.03 -23.12
N LEU A 23 7.07 1.78 -22.59
CA LEU A 23 7.85 2.76 -21.84
C LEU A 23 8.33 3.93 -22.71
N ASP A 24 8.73 3.67 -23.96
CA ASP A 24 9.08 4.73 -24.93
C ASP A 24 7.93 5.72 -25.14
N VAL A 25 6.70 5.20 -25.23
CA VAL A 25 5.51 6.00 -25.56
C VAL A 25 4.99 6.76 -24.34
N SER A 26 4.92 6.11 -23.19
CA SER A 26 4.14 6.61 -22.04
C SER A 26 4.94 6.82 -20.76
N GLY A 27 6.21 6.40 -20.73
CA GLY A 27 6.96 6.28 -19.48
C GLY A 27 6.24 5.37 -18.48
N GLY A 28 6.44 5.61 -17.19
CA GLY A 28 5.68 4.99 -16.11
C GLY A 28 6.52 4.22 -15.10
N VAL A 29 5.82 3.69 -14.10
CA VAL A 29 6.39 2.93 -12.99
C VAL A 29 6.29 1.43 -13.27
N VAL A 30 7.42 0.74 -13.23
CA VAL A 30 7.53 -0.70 -13.45
C VAL A 30 7.91 -1.42 -12.17
N PHE A 31 7.04 -2.32 -11.71
CA PHE A 31 7.31 -3.25 -10.61
C PHE A 31 7.43 -4.68 -11.15
N THR A 32 8.32 -5.46 -10.55
CA THR A 32 8.56 -6.88 -10.88
C THR A 32 8.12 -7.76 -9.71
N PRO A 33 6.80 -7.92 -9.46
CA PRO A 33 6.32 -8.77 -8.36
C PRO A 33 6.83 -10.21 -8.52
N ASN A 34 7.37 -10.74 -7.43
CA ASN A 34 7.63 -12.17 -7.25
C ASN A 34 6.80 -12.74 -6.10
N VAL A 35 7.03 -14.02 -5.76
CA VAL A 35 6.28 -14.76 -4.72
C VAL A 35 6.22 -13.99 -3.40
N ASP A 36 7.36 -13.52 -2.91
CA ASP A 36 7.48 -12.73 -1.68
C ASP A 36 6.72 -11.41 -1.74
N HIS A 37 6.66 -10.75 -2.91
CA HIS A 37 5.82 -9.56 -3.06
C HIS A 37 4.35 -9.94 -2.88
N LEU A 38 3.90 -10.99 -3.57
CA LEU A 38 2.51 -11.44 -3.50
C LEU A 38 2.10 -11.87 -2.08
N ILE A 39 3.00 -12.46 -1.30
CA ILE A 39 2.77 -12.76 0.12
C ILE A 39 2.72 -11.51 0.99
N LYS A 40 3.69 -10.60 0.85
CA LYS A 40 3.71 -9.33 1.60
C LYS A 40 2.47 -8.49 1.32
N LEU A 41 1.99 -8.49 0.07
CA LEU A 41 0.77 -7.80 -0.35
C LEU A 41 -0.50 -8.36 0.30
N GLN A 42 -0.47 -9.56 0.90
CA GLN A 42 -1.60 -10.07 1.68
C GLN A 42 -1.74 -9.40 3.04
N LYS A 43 -0.64 -8.87 3.59
CA LYS A 43 -0.55 -8.46 5.00
C LYS A 43 -0.19 -6.98 5.18
N ASN A 44 0.51 -6.38 4.21
CA ASN A 44 1.06 -5.04 4.34
C ASN A 44 0.24 -4.03 3.52
N TYR A 45 -0.59 -3.26 4.22
CA TYR A 45 -1.47 -2.26 3.61
C TYR A 45 -0.70 -1.20 2.80
N ASP A 46 0.34 -0.60 3.38
CA ASP A 46 1.10 0.44 2.70
C ASP A 46 1.80 -0.09 1.44
N PHE A 47 2.30 -1.32 1.51
CA PHE A 47 2.92 -1.97 0.35
C PHE A 47 1.88 -2.24 -0.74
N ASN A 48 0.67 -2.64 -0.37
CA ASN A 48 -0.42 -2.74 -1.31
C ASN A 48 -0.80 -1.39 -1.93
N LYS A 49 -0.89 -0.33 -1.12
CA LYS A 49 -1.13 1.03 -1.59
C LYS A 49 -0.04 1.49 -2.56
N ALA A 50 1.21 1.12 -2.33
CA ALA A 50 2.31 1.44 -3.23
C ALA A 50 2.14 0.80 -4.62
N TYR A 51 1.45 -0.33 -4.74
CA TYR A 51 1.14 -0.94 -6.04
C TYR A 51 0.10 -0.18 -6.86
N SER A 52 -0.56 0.84 -6.30
CA SER A 52 -1.50 1.71 -7.04
C SER A 52 -0.79 2.66 -8.02
N ILE A 53 0.48 2.98 -7.79
CA ILE A 53 1.26 3.85 -8.70
C ILE A 53 1.91 3.10 -9.85
N ALA A 54 1.91 1.77 -9.83
CA ALA A 54 2.53 0.94 -10.85
C ALA A 54 1.72 0.97 -12.15
N ASN A 55 2.32 1.46 -13.23
CA ASN A 55 1.76 1.40 -14.58
C ASN A 55 1.94 0.01 -15.19
N TYR A 56 3.06 -0.64 -14.86
CA TYR A 56 3.42 -1.97 -15.35
C TYR A 56 3.81 -2.88 -14.19
N LYS A 57 3.17 -4.04 -14.10
CA LYS A 57 3.44 -5.10 -13.12
C LYS A 57 3.83 -6.34 -13.89
N VAL A 58 5.11 -6.64 -13.98
CA VAL A 58 5.62 -7.68 -14.90
C VAL A 58 6.09 -8.93 -14.16
N CYS A 59 6.06 -10.07 -14.84
CA CYS A 59 6.30 -11.37 -14.23
C CYS A 59 7.77 -11.60 -13.87
N ASP A 60 8.16 -11.47 -12.60
CA ASP A 60 9.58 -11.57 -12.20
C ASP A 60 10.17 -12.99 -12.30
N SER A 61 9.37 -14.04 -12.08
CA SER A 61 9.88 -15.40 -11.91
C SER A 61 9.10 -16.47 -12.67
N LYS A 62 9.79 -17.57 -13.02
CA LYS A 62 9.16 -18.77 -13.60
C LYS A 62 8.11 -19.38 -12.67
N VAL A 63 8.26 -19.24 -11.35
CA VAL A 63 7.26 -19.70 -10.37
C VAL A 63 5.91 -19.03 -10.63
N LEU A 64 5.89 -17.72 -10.94
CA LEU A 64 4.66 -17.03 -11.31
C LEU A 64 4.13 -17.47 -12.68
N MET A 65 5.01 -17.75 -13.64
CA MET A 65 4.58 -18.34 -14.91
C MET A 65 3.89 -19.70 -14.70
N TYR A 66 4.46 -20.59 -13.87
CA TYR A 66 3.85 -21.87 -13.55
C TYR A 66 2.52 -21.72 -12.80
N ALA A 67 2.45 -20.81 -11.82
CA ALA A 67 1.21 -20.50 -11.11
C ALA A 67 0.12 -19.99 -12.08
N SER A 68 0.49 -19.10 -13.01
CA SER A 68 -0.45 -18.59 -14.03
C SER A 68 -0.96 -19.68 -14.97
N LYS A 69 -0.11 -20.62 -15.37
CA LYS A 69 -0.49 -21.80 -16.16
C LYS A 69 -1.44 -22.70 -15.38
N PHE A 70 -1.15 -22.96 -14.10
CA PHE A 70 -2.02 -23.74 -13.21
C PHE A 70 -3.40 -23.08 -13.03
N LEU A 71 -3.45 -21.76 -12.90
CA LEU A 71 -4.69 -20.98 -12.84
C LEU A 71 -5.45 -20.93 -14.18
N GLY A 72 -4.86 -21.39 -15.29
CA GLY A 72 -5.48 -21.44 -16.61
C GLY A 72 -5.31 -20.17 -17.44
N SER A 73 -4.48 -19.22 -17.00
CA SER A 73 -4.21 -17.95 -17.68
C SER A 73 -2.70 -17.71 -17.78
N PRO A 74 -1.99 -18.38 -18.71
CA PRO A 74 -0.53 -18.36 -18.75
C PRO A 74 0.03 -16.97 -19.09
N LEU A 75 1.01 -16.54 -18.30
CA LEU A 75 1.90 -15.42 -18.61
C LEU A 75 2.87 -15.83 -19.73
N LYS A 76 3.12 -14.91 -20.67
CA LYS A 76 3.91 -15.22 -21.87
C LYS A 76 5.43 -15.24 -21.62
N GLU A 77 5.93 -14.37 -20.74
CA GLU A 77 7.36 -14.18 -20.55
C GLU A 77 7.72 -13.84 -19.11
N LYS A 78 8.92 -14.28 -18.68
CA LYS A 78 9.54 -13.87 -17.41
C LYS A 78 10.38 -12.61 -17.65
N ILE A 79 10.03 -11.54 -16.96
CA ILE A 79 10.70 -10.24 -16.98
C ILE A 79 11.12 -9.91 -15.54
N SER A 80 12.27 -10.43 -15.11
CA SER A 80 12.85 -10.09 -13.80
C SER A 80 13.52 -8.72 -13.83
N GLY A 81 13.72 -8.08 -12.68
CA GLY A 81 14.52 -6.84 -12.62
C GLY A 81 15.91 -7.00 -13.25
N SER A 82 16.53 -8.17 -13.05
CA SER A 82 17.86 -8.52 -13.58
C SER A 82 17.88 -8.84 -15.08
N ASP A 83 16.71 -9.11 -15.68
CA ASP A 83 16.55 -9.23 -17.13
C ASP A 83 16.19 -7.87 -17.74
N LEU A 84 15.27 -7.15 -17.09
CA LEU A 84 14.71 -5.89 -17.54
C LEU A 84 15.75 -4.79 -17.64
N PHE A 85 16.51 -4.55 -16.57
CA PHE A 85 17.40 -3.40 -16.54
C PHE A 85 18.52 -3.49 -17.60
N PRO A 86 19.19 -4.65 -17.80
CA PRO A 86 20.11 -4.82 -18.91
C PRO A 86 19.46 -4.67 -20.28
N ALA A 87 18.30 -5.30 -20.50
CA ALA A 87 17.59 -5.15 -21.77
C ALA A 87 17.21 -3.68 -22.03
N PHE A 88 16.83 -2.95 -20.99
CA PHE A 88 16.44 -1.54 -21.06
C PHE A 88 17.60 -0.64 -21.50
N TYR A 89 18.75 -0.70 -20.83
CA TYR A 89 19.86 0.20 -21.20
C TYR A 89 20.51 -0.20 -22.54
N GLU A 90 20.48 -1.48 -22.92
CA GLU A 90 20.96 -1.94 -24.24
C GLU A 90 20.02 -1.49 -25.36
N TYR A 91 18.70 -1.61 -25.18
CA TYR A 91 17.72 -1.15 -26.15
C TYR A 91 17.83 0.37 -26.37
N HIS A 92 18.11 1.14 -25.32
CA HIS A 92 18.26 2.60 -25.39
C HIS A 92 19.72 3.08 -25.56
N LYS A 93 20.64 2.20 -25.94
CA LYS A 93 22.07 2.53 -26.01
C LYS A 93 22.38 3.74 -26.88
N ASN A 94 21.60 3.96 -27.94
CA ASN A 94 21.79 5.08 -28.88
C ASN A 94 20.79 6.24 -28.65
N ASN A 95 19.94 6.18 -27.63
CA ASN A 95 18.93 7.21 -27.37
C ASN A 95 19.43 8.21 -26.30
N GLU A 96 19.93 9.37 -26.73
CA GLU A 96 20.49 10.40 -25.85
C GLU A 96 19.50 11.01 -24.86
N SER A 97 18.19 10.90 -25.12
CA SER A 97 17.15 11.36 -24.19
C SER A 97 17.02 10.45 -22.96
N ILE A 98 17.56 9.22 -23.03
CA ILE A 98 17.58 8.27 -21.93
C ILE A 98 18.84 8.48 -21.10
N LYS A 99 18.61 8.98 -19.88
CA LYS A 99 19.61 9.28 -18.86
C LYS A 99 19.17 8.63 -17.56
N ILE A 100 19.96 7.69 -17.05
CA ILE A 100 19.61 6.84 -15.92
C ILE A 100 20.27 7.35 -14.65
N PHE A 101 19.51 7.42 -13.56
CA PHE A 101 20.03 7.54 -12.20
C PHE A 101 19.88 6.21 -11.46
N LEU A 102 20.96 5.76 -10.80
CA LEU A 102 20.96 4.56 -9.96
C LEU A 102 20.78 4.95 -8.49
N LEU A 103 19.73 4.43 -7.84
CA LEU A 103 19.50 4.63 -6.40
C LEU A 103 19.48 3.30 -5.66
N GLY A 104 20.44 3.05 -4.78
CA GLY A 104 20.47 1.86 -3.94
C GLY A 104 21.84 1.17 -3.87
N ALA A 105 21.80 -0.12 -3.56
CA ALA A 105 22.98 -0.94 -3.22
C ALA A 105 23.82 -0.37 -2.05
N ALA A 106 24.87 -1.11 -1.66
CA ALA A 106 25.81 -0.64 -0.65
C ALA A 106 26.72 0.48 -1.18
N GLU A 107 27.36 1.21 -0.26
CA GLU A 107 28.30 2.28 -0.59
C GLU A 107 29.33 1.84 -1.65
N GLY A 108 29.53 2.67 -2.68
CA GLY A 108 30.43 2.40 -3.80
C GLY A 108 29.89 1.41 -4.85
N VAL A 109 28.87 0.59 -4.54
CA VAL A 109 28.34 -0.43 -5.48
C VAL A 109 27.59 0.23 -6.64
N ALA A 110 26.73 1.22 -6.37
CA ALA A 110 26.00 1.92 -7.42
C ALA A 110 26.94 2.70 -8.36
N ARG A 111 28.03 3.27 -7.83
CA ARG A 111 29.06 3.95 -8.63
C ARG A 111 29.79 2.97 -9.55
N LYS A 112 30.17 1.81 -9.03
CA LYS A 112 30.79 0.73 -9.83
C LYS A 112 29.85 0.21 -10.93
N ALA A 113 28.56 0.09 -10.65
CA ALA A 113 27.56 -0.27 -11.67
C ALA A 113 27.48 0.81 -12.77
N GLN A 114 27.43 2.10 -12.40
CA GLN A 114 27.45 3.21 -13.36
C GLN A 114 28.64 3.12 -14.32
N GLU A 115 29.86 2.95 -13.80
CA GLU A 115 31.08 2.86 -14.61
C GLU A 115 31.06 1.67 -15.58
N LYS A 116 30.62 0.49 -15.10
CA LYS A 116 30.54 -0.73 -15.92
C LYS A 116 29.49 -0.60 -17.01
N ILE A 117 28.31 -0.08 -16.69
CA ILE A 117 27.23 0.10 -17.65
C ILE A 117 27.65 1.10 -18.72
N ASN A 118 28.20 2.26 -18.34
CA ASN A 118 28.64 3.28 -19.31
C ASN A 118 29.74 2.75 -20.23
N ARG A 119 30.70 1.97 -19.69
CA ARG A 119 31.74 1.32 -20.50
C ARG A 119 31.14 0.30 -21.48
N LYS A 120 30.17 -0.49 -21.02
CA LYS A 120 29.49 -1.52 -21.84
C LYS A 120 28.66 -0.90 -22.96
N VAL A 121 27.95 0.18 -22.66
CA VAL A 121 27.06 0.88 -23.60
C VAL A 121 27.85 1.78 -24.57
N GLY A 122 29.04 2.24 -24.17
CA GLY A 122 29.89 3.12 -24.98
C GLY A 122 29.52 4.60 -24.91
N ARG A 123 28.67 4.99 -23.94
CA ARG A 123 28.34 6.40 -23.63
C ARG A 123 27.96 6.56 -22.16
N GLU A 124 27.89 7.81 -21.71
CA GLU A 124 27.36 8.17 -20.40
C GLU A 124 25.82 8.08 -20.39
N ILE A 125 25.29 6.85 -20.35
CA ILE A 125 23.85 6.59 -20.22
C ILE A 125 23.40 6.68 -18.77
N VAL A 126 24.22 6.25 -17.82
CA VAL A 126 24.02 6.44 -16.38
C VAL A 126 24.73 7.73 -15.97
N VAL A 127 23.92 8.76 -15.69
CA VAL A 127 24.38 10.14 -15.41
C VAL A 127 24.53 10.44 -13.92
N GLY A 128 24.08 9.52 -13.06
CA GLY A 128 24.18 9.66 -11.62
C GLY A 128 23.98 8.34 -10.89
N SER A 129 24.57 8.25 -9.70
CA SER A 129 24.39 7.12 -8.80
C SER A 129 24.51 7.56 -7.35
N TYR A 130 23.70 6.95 -6.49
CA TYR A 130 23.73 7.19 -5.06
C TYR A 130 23.32 5.94 -4.27
N SER A 131 24.06 5.66 -3.20
CA SER A 131 23.82 4.55 -2.28
C SER A 131 23.44 5.12 -0.92
N PRO A 132 22.13 5.16 -0.60
CA PRO A 132 21.67 5.81 0.62
C PRO A 132 22.01 4.96 1.86
N PRO A 133 22.13 5.58 3.05
CA PRO A 133 22.39 4.88 4.29
C PRO A 133 21.22 3.94 4.67
N PHE A 134 21.49 2.98 5.55
CA PHE A 134 20.44 2.09 6.04
C PHE A 134 19.37 2.89 6.80
N GLY A 135 18.10 2.69 6.45
CA GLY A 135 16.98 3.37 7.10
C GLY A 135 16.65 4.75 6.51
N PHE A 136 17.29 5.15 5.41
CA PHE A 136 17.03 6.43 4.72
C PHE A 136 15.56 6.69 4.42
N GLU A 137 14.75 5.63 4.28
CA GLU A 137 13.32 5.75 4.03
C GLU A 137 12.56 6.46 5.16
N ASN A 138 13.14 6.53 6.37
CA ASN A 138 12.56 7.19 7.54
C ASN A 138 13.19 8.56 7.83
N ASP A 139 14.15 9.01 7.01
CA ASP A 139 14.84 10.29 7.18
C ASP A 139 14.40 11.25 6.07
N GLU A 140 13.57 12.25 6.43
CA GLU A 140 13.07 13.24 5.48
C GLU A 140 14.17 14.11 4.88
N ARG A 141 15.25 14.38 5.62
CA ARG A 141 16.38 15.18 5.10
C ARG A 141 17.13 14.39 4.05
N GLU A 142 17.35 13.11 4.32
CA GLU A 142 18.01 12.22 3.37
C GLU A 142 17.13 11.97 2.14
N ALA A 143 15.81 11.83 2.30
CA ALA A 143 14.89 11.77 1.18
C ALA A 143 14.96 13.03 0.31
N GLN A 144 15.03 14.22 0.92
CA GLN A 144 15.16 15.49 0.21
C GLN A 144 16.51 15.59 -0.53
N ASN A 145 17.62 15.21 0.11
CA ASN A 145 18.94 15.12 -0.51
C ASN A 145 18.94 14.18 -1.73
N ILE A 146 18.27 13.02 -1.64
CA ILE A 146 18.12 12.09 -2.77
C ILE A 146 17.33 12.74 -3.92
N ILE A 147 16.22 13.42 -3.61
CA ILE A 147 15.39 14.10 -4.61
C ILE A 147 16.18 15.20 -5.34
N GLU A 148 16.95 16.00 -4.62
CA GLU A 148 17.80 17.05 -5.17
C GLU A 148 18.84 16.47 -6.13
N ARG A 149 19.60 15.45 -5.69
CA ARG A 149 20.58 14.75 -6.53
C ARG A 149 19.99 14.20 -7.83
N ILE A 150 18.80 13.60 -7.77
CA ILE A 150 18.14 13.05 -8.95
C ILE A 150 17.69 14.17 -9.89
N ASN A 151 17.14 15.27 -9.36
CA ASN A 151 16.67 16.39 -10.17
C ASN A 151 17.85 17.13 -10.84
N GLU A 152 18.95 17.32 -10.11
CA GLU A 152 20.17 17.99 -10.60
C GLU A 152 20.95 17.15 -11.62
N SER A 153 20.88 15.82 -11.57
CA SER A 153 21.61 14.97 -12.51
C SER A 153 21.08 15.02 -13.95
N GLY A 154 19.93 15.65 -14.18
CA GLY A 154 19.25 15.64 -15.48
C GLY A 154 18.79 14.26 -15.94
N ALA A 155 18.60 13.32 -15.02
CA ALA A 155 18.14 11.98 -15.34
C ALA A 155 16.67 12.00 -15.80
N THR A 156 16.33 11.11 -16.73
CA THR A 156 14.97 10.87 -17.22
C THR A 156 14.43 9.52 -16.78
N VAL A 157 15.29 8.67 -16.23
CA VAL A 157 14.96 7.33 -15.73
C VAL A 157 15.55 7.14 -14.34
N LEU A 158 14.74 6.66 -13.39
CA LEU A 158 15.21 6.25 -12.07
C LEU A 158 15.19 4.71 -11.99
N ALA A 159 16.36 4.10 -11.80
CA ALA A 159 16.48 2.69 -11.48
C ALA A 159 16.78 2.55 -9.97
N ILE A 160 15.79 2.09 -9.21
CA ILE A 160 15.86 1.98 -7.75
C ILE A 160 16.01 0.51 -7.32
N GLY A 161 17.00 0.25 -6.47
CA GLY A 161 17.41 -1.08 -6.01
C GLY A 161 17.71 -1.12 -4.52
N VAL A 162 16.72 -0.73 -3.70
CA VAL A 162 16.81 -0.79 -2.22
C VAL A 162 16.00 -1.95 -1.61
N GLY A 163 15.35 -2.74 -2.47
CA GLY A 163 14.59 -3.93 -2.11
C GLY A 163 13.14 -3.63 -1.71
N ALA A 164 12.30 -4.65 -1.85
CA ALA A 164 10.88 -4.57 -1.50
C ALA A 164 10.66 -4.87 0.00
N PRO A 165 9.77 -4.12 0.67
CA PRO A 165 8.80 -3.16 0.13
C PRO A 165 9.30 -1.70 0.04
N LYS A 166 10.57 -1.44 0.37
CA LYS A 166 11.10 -0.09 0.59
C LYS A 166 11.05 0.76 -0.69
N GLN A 167 11.50 0.20 -1.81
CA GLN A 167 11.54 0.92 -3.08
C GLN A 167 10.14 1.31 -3.57
N GLU A 168 9.14 0.44 -3.42
CA GLU A 168 7.77 0.72 -3.85
C GLU A 168 7.13 1.80 -2.97
N LYS A 169 7.30 1.69 -1.64
CA LYS A 169 6.81 2.70 -0.69
C LYS A 169 7.47 4.07 -0.90
N TRP A 170 8.78 4.09 -1.14
CA TRP A 170 9.52 5.33 -1.41
C TRP A 170 9.03 6.01 -2.68
N LEU A 171 8.79 5.23 -3.75
CA LEU A 171 8.23 5.76 -5.00
C LEU A 171 6.81 6.31 -4.80
N LEU A 172 5.95 5.63 -4.03
CA LEU A 172 4.61 6.13 -3.71
C LEU A 172 4.68 7.52 -3.06
N GLN A 173 5.64 7.73 -2.16
CA GLN A 173 5.77 8.95 -1.39
C GLN A 173 6.41 10.11 -2.17
N TYR A 174 7.39 9.82 -3.04
CA TYR A 174 8.28 10.85 -3.57
C TYR A 174 8.31 10.99 -5.09
N LYS A 175 7.67 10.10 -5.87
CA LYS A 175 7.78 10.16 -7.35
C LYS A 175 7.36 11.52 -7.94
N GLU A 176 6.33 12.15 -7.37
CA GLU A 176 5.79 13.43 -7.86
C GLU A 176 6.76 14.62 -7.63
N LYS A 177 7.79 14.44 -6.79
CA LYS A 177 8.84 15.43 -6.56
C LYS A 177 10.01 15.31 -7.57
N LEU A 178 10.02 14.26 -8.39
CA LEU A 178 11.07 13.96 -9.37
C LEU A 178 10.68 14.53 -10.73
N LYS A 179 11.13 15.75 -11.03
CA LYS A 179 10.62 16.60 -12.11
C LYS A 179 10.92 16.05 -13.51
N ASN A 180 12.10 15.45 -13.67
CA ASN A 180 12.62 15.03 -14.97
C ASN A 180 12.38 13.54 -15.26
N ILE A 181 12.06 12.75 -14.23
CA ILE A 181 11.95 11.30 -14.34
C ILE A 181 10.62 10.91 -14.98
N LYS A 182 10.70 10.22 -16.12
CA LYS A 182 9.54 9.68 -16.84
C LYS A 182 9.37 8.19 -16.61
N ILE A 183 10.44 7.47 -16.32
CA ILE A 183 10.44 6.01 -16.15
C ILE A 183 11.03 5.66 -14.79
N PHE A 184 10.32 4.82 -14.04
CA PHE A 184 10.76 4.31 -12.73
C PHE A 184 10.87 2.80 -12.79
N LEU A 185 12.07 2.26 -12.57
CA LEU A 185 12.35 0.83 -12.60
C LEU A 185 12.69 0.35 -11.19
N ALA A 186 11.78 -0.39 -10.55
CA ALA A 186 12.02 -1.01 -9.25
C ALA A 186 12.70 -2.37 -9.44
N ILE A 187 14.03 -2.40 -9.34
CA ILE A 187 14.87 -3.50 -9.85
C ILE A 187 15.54 -4.34 -8.76
N GLY A 188 15.29 -4.04 -7.48
CA GLY A 188 15.82 -4.82 -6.35
C GLY A 188 17.34 -4.95 -6.39
N ALA A 189 17.87 -6.16 -6.23
CA ALA A 189 19.32 -6.43 -6.16
C ALA A 189 20.07 -6.30 -7.50
N THR A 190 19.43 -5.78 -8.55
CA THR A 190 20.03 -5.73 -9.89
C THR A 190 21.26 -4.82 -9.96
N ILE A 191 21.30 -3.75 -9.16
CA ILE A 191 22.48 -2.87 -9.08
C ILE A 191 23.71 -3.64 -8.61
N ASP A 192 23.57 -4.53 -7.61
CA ASP A 192 24.66 -5.40 -7.15
C ASP A 192 25.16 -6.36 -8.24
N PHE A 193 24.26 -6.86 -9.10
CA PHE A 193 24.62 -7.73 -10.22
C PHE A 193 25.40 -6.97 -11.29
N GLU A 194 24.94 -5.77 -11.68
CA GLU A 194 25.63 -4.94 -12.67
C GLU A 194 27.00 -4.45 -12.17
N ALA A 195 27.14 -4.19 -10.87
CA ALA A 195 28.42 -3.90 -10.25
C ALA A 195 29.37 -5.12 -10.24
N GLY A 196 28.85 -6.33 -10.42
CA GLY A 196 29.55 -7.60 -10.23
C GLY A 196 29.91 -7.86 -8.77
N HIS A 197 29.15 -7.28 -7.83
CA HIS A 197 29.33 -7.52 -6.40
C HIS A 197 28.66 -8.81 -5.96
N LYS A 198 27.56 -9.20 -6.63
CA LYS A 198 26.89 -10.50 -6.45
C LYS A 198 26.87 -11.29 -7.76
N PRO A 199 27.10 -12.61 -7.73
CA PRO A 199 26.96 -13.43 -8.92
C PRO A 199 25.48 -13.55 -9.30
N ARG A 200 25.21 -13.53 -10.61
CA ARG A 200 23.91 -13.86 -11.15
C ARG A 200 23.74 -15.38 -11.19
N SER A 201 22.53 -15.89 -10.98
CA SER A 201 22.28 -17.32 -11.16
C SER A 201 22.56 -17.74 -12.60
N PRO A 202 23.12 -18.94 -12.83
CA PRO A 202 23.26 -19.50 -14.17
C PRO A 202 21.94 -19.44 -14.97
N LYS A 203 22.02 -19.19 -16.27
CA LYS A 203 20.83 -19.02 -17.13
C LYS A 203 19.90 -20.23 -17.07
N TRP A 204 20.44 -21.43 -17.13
CA TRP A 204 19.67 -22.67 -17.06
C TRP A 204 18.86 -22.79 -15.76
N MET A 205 19.40 -22.35 -14.62
CA MET A 205 18.68 -22.34 -13.33
C MET A 205 17.52 -21.34 -13.35
N SER A 206 17.75 -20.15 -13.92
CA SER A 206 16.70 -19.14 -14.11
C SER A 206 15.60 -19.63 -15.06
N GLU A 207 15.96 -20.35 -16.12
CA GLU A 207 15.01 -20.91 -17.10
C GLU A 207 14.15 -22.04 -16.53
N LEU A 208 14.73 -22.89 -15.68
CA LEU A 208 14.02 -23.93 -14.92
C LEU A 208 13.22 -23.38 -13.73
N GLY A 209 13.43 -22.12 -13.33
CA GLY A 209 12.76 -21.51 -12.18
C GLY A 209 13.33 -21.90 -10.81
N ILE A 210 14.56 -22.42 -10.77
CA ILE A 210 15.27 -22.81 -9.54
C ILE A 210 16.31 -21.77 -9.09
N GLU A 211 16.28 -20.56 -9.66
CA GLU A 211 17.12 -19.43 -9.26
C GLU A 211 17.05 -19.14 -7.75
N TRP A 212 15.89 -19.36 -7.11
CA TRP A 212 15.72 -19.19 -5.68
C TRP A 212 16.65 -20.13 -4.88
N LEU A 213 16.94 -21.33 -5.37
CA LEU A 213 17.83 -22.29 -4.70
C LEU A 213 19.28 -21.81 -4.74
N PHE A 214 19.73 -21.30 -5.90
CA PHE A 214 21.04 -20.67 -6.03
C PHE A 214 21.21 -19.48 -5.09
N ARG A 215 20.18 -18.63 -4.99
CA ARG A 215 20.18 -17.50 -4.06
C ARG A 215 20.19 -17.97 -2.60
N LEU A 216 19.42 -18.99 -2.26
CA LEU A 216 19.40 -19.57 -0.92
C LEU A 216 20.79 -20.11 -0.53
N GLN A 217 21.47 -20.79 -1.43
CA GLN A 217 22.84 -21.27 -1.19
C GLN A 217 23.83 -20.11 -1.00
N SER A 218 23.63 -19.01 -1.74
CA SER A 218 24.49 -17.82 -1.66
C SER A 218 24.25 -16.98 -0.39
N GLU A 219 23.01 -16.92 0.10
CA GLU A 219 22.62 -16.10 1.25
C GLU A 219 21.67 -16.87 2.21
N PRO A 220 22.12 -18.02 2.78
CA PRO A 220 21.24 -18.95 3.47
C PRO A 220 20.58 -18.31 4.68
N GLN A 221 21.35 -17.62 5.53
CA GLN A 221 20.86 -16.97 6.75
C GLN A 221 19.73 -15.96 6.50
N ARG A 222 19.76 -15.28 5.36
CA ARG A 222 18.77 -14.26 5.00
C ARG A 222 17.53 -14.86 4.31
N LEU A 223 17.72 -15.87 3.46
CA LEU A 223 16.66 -16.33 2.55
C LEU A 223 15.92 -17.59 3.01
N TRP A 224 16.46 -18.36 3.96
CA TRP A 224 15.82 -19.62 4.39
C TRP A 224 14.43 -19.40 4.99
N LYS A 225 14.27 -18.43 5.89
CA LYS A 225 12.96 -18.10 6.50
C LYS A 225 11.97 -17.67 5.44
N ARG A 226 12.41 -16.77 4.56
CA ARG A 226 11.60 -16.26 3.46
C ARG A 226 11.09 -17.40 2.58
N TYR A 227 11.96 -18.28 2.09
CA TYR A 227 11.56 -19.31 1.13
C TYR A 227 10.81 -20.48 1.76
N LEU A 228 11.23 -20.95 2.93
CA LEU A 228 10.69 -22.18 3.53
C LEU A 228 9.52 -21.93 4.48
N LEU A 229 9.38 -20.73 5.04
CA LEU A 229 8.30 -20.40 5.98
C LEU A 229 7.31 -19.39 5.40
N GLU A 230 7.78 -18.30 4.80
CA GLU A 230 6.90 -17.21 4.37
C GLU A 230 6.30 -17.47 2.99
N ASP A 231 7.13 -17.81 2.01
CA ASP A 231 6.75 -18.00 0.61
C ASP A 231 5.97 -19.31 0.39
N THR A 232 6.04 -20.30 1.30
CA THR A 232 5.25 -21.55 1.17
C THR A 232 3.74 -21.30 1.26
N ALA A 233 3.32 -20.25 1.96
CA ALA A 233 1.92 -19.81 2.00
C ALA A 233 1.38 -19.46 0.59
N PHE A 234 2.25 -19.16 -0.37
CA PHE A 234 1.86 -18.78 -1.73
C PHE A 234 1.14 -19.92 -2.42
N PHE A 235 1.68 -21.13 -2.35
CA PHE A 235 1.10 -22.30 -3.01
C PHE A 235 -0.31 -22.60 -2.47
N TRP A 236 -0.51 -22.44 -1.15
CA TRP A 236 -1.83 -22.58 -0.54
C TRP A 236 -2.82 -21.52 -1.02
N LEU A 237 -2.39 -20.26 -1.12
CA LEU A 237 -3.23 -19.18 -1.64
C LEU A 237 -3.57 -19.35 -3.12
N ILE A 238 -2.62 -19.82 -3.93
CA ILE A 238 -2.85 -20.15 -5.35
C ILE A 238 -3.84 -21.31 -5.48
N LEU A 239 -3.74 -22.34 -4.64
CA LEU A 239 -4.73 -23.42 -4.60
C LEU A 239 -6.12 -22.89 -4.23
N LYS A 240 -6.21 -22.05 -3.19
CA LYS A 240 -7.48 -21.36 -2.84
C LYS A 240 -8.00 -20.53 -4.01
N GLN A 241 -7.15 -19.83 -4.75
CA GLN A 241 -7.57 -19.06 -5.92
C GLN A 241 -8.10 -19.97 -7.03
N LYS A 242 -7.44 -21.09 -7.29
CA LYS A 242 -7.91 -22.10 -8.27
C LYS A 242 -9.28 -22.67 -7.91
N LEU A 243 -9.53 -22.85 -6.61
CA LEU A 243 -10.80 -23.34 -6.07
C LEU A 243 -11.84 -22.24 -5.85
N ASN A 244 -11.58 -20.98 -6.26
CA ASN A 244 -12.43 -19.81 -6.02
C ASN A 244 -12.71 -19.51 -4.53
N LEU A 245 -11.85 -19.97 -3.63
CA LEU A 245 -11.92 -19.75 -2.18
C LEU A 245 -11.03 -18.61 -1.68
N TYR A 246 -10.16 -18.07 -2.56
CA TYR A 246 -9.29 -16.97 -2.21
C TYR A 246 -10.11 -15.67 -2.04
N ARG A 247 -9.89 -15.01 -0.91
CA ARG A 247 -10.42 -13.67 -0.63
C ARG A 247 -9.26 -12.71 -0.53
N ALA A 248 -9.26 -11.69 -1.38
CA ALA A 248 -8.23 -10.69 -1.33
C ALA A 248 -8.34 -9.84 -0.05
N PRO A 249 -7.22 -9.33 0.49
CA PRO A 249 -7.25 -8.34 1.57
C PRO A 249 -8.00 -7.10 1.08
N LEU A 250 -8.79 -6.44 1.95
CA LEU A 250 -9.65 -5.29 1.60
C LEU A 250 -8.92 -4.08 0.97
N ALA A 251 -7.59 -4.08 0.96
CA ALA A 251 -6.78 -3.20 0.13
C ALA A 251 -6.40 -3.91 -1.17
N THR A 252 -7.24 -3.83 -2.21
CA THR A 252 -6.82 -4.19 -3.58
C THR A 252 -7.14 -3.04 -4.51
N HIS A 253 -6.12 -2.30 -4.95
CA HIS A 253 -6.25 -1.24 -5.96
C HIS A 253 -6.27 -1.76 -7.40
N ASP A 254 -6.39 -3.06 -7.56
CA ASP A 254 -6.20 -3.73 -8.83
C ASP A 254 -7.49 -4.51 -9.08
N ALA A 255 -8.47 -3.83 -9.66
CA ALA A 255 -9.54 -4.43 -10.43
C ALA A 255 -9.68 -3.53 -11.66
N GLY A 256 -9.57 -4.12 -12.85
CA GLY A 256 -9.76 -3.43 -14.13
C GLY A 256 -11.20 -2.93 -14.31
N VAL A 257 -11.55 -1.89 -13.58
CA VAL A 257 -12.75 -1.10 -13.80
C VAL A 257 -12.39 -0.09 -14.87
N LYS A 258 -13.09 -0.15 -16.01
CA LYS A 258 -13.13 0.90 -17.03
C LYS A 258 -13.13 2.26 -16.33
N GLN A 259 -12.37 3.22 -16.83
CA GLN A 259 -12.56 4.62 -16.49
C GLN A 259 -14.01 4.99 -16.78
N VAL A 260 -14.85 4.87 -15.76
CA VAL A 260 -16.05 5.66 -15.60
C VAL A 260 -15.54 6.85 -14.83
N THR A 261 -15.62 8.01 -15.45
CA THR A 261 -15.60 9.31 -14.78
C THR A 261 -16.24 9.19 -13.41
N PRO A 262 -15.70 9.81 -12.34
CA PRO A 262 -16.25 9.67 -11.00
C PRO A 262 -17.68 10.21 -10.98
N LYS A 263 -18.67 9.34 -11.23
CA LYS A 263 -20.00 9.52 -10.68
C LYS A 263 -19.81 9.28 -9.19
N ALA A 264 -20.08 10.35 -8.44
CA ALA A 264 -20.17 10.42 -6.99
C ALA A 264 -20.09 9.04 -6.33
N GLN A 265 -19.01 8.78 -5.59
CA GLN A 265 -19.05 7.77 -4.54
C GLN A 265 -20.38 7.97 -3.81
N ASN A 266 -21.15 6.88 -3.62
CA ASN A 266 -22.30 6.85 -2.74
C ASN A 266 -21.83 7.23 -1.33
N LEU A 267 -21.68 8.53 -1.08
CA LEU A 267 -21.67 9.12 0.25
C LEU A 267 -23.03 8.76 0.81
N LYS A 268 -23.06 7.78 1.73
CA LYS A 268 -24.28 7.48 2.48
C LYS A 268 -24.79 8.82 3.00
N PRO A 269 -26.08 9.17 2.77
CA PRO A 269 -26.63 10.41 3.28
C PRO A 269 -26.34 10.55 4.77
N ILE A 270 -26.03 11.76 5.23
CA ILE A 270 -25.64 12.01 6.63
C ILE A 270 -26.66 11.43 7.64
N GLY A 271 -27.96 11.46 7.32
CA GLY A 271 -29.01 10.84 8.14
C GLY A 271 -28.82 9.33 8.33
N GLN A 272 -28.36 8.61 7.29
CA GLN A 272 -28.05 7.17 7.38
C GLN A 272 -26.80 6.91 8.23
N LEU A 273 -25.79 7.78 8.14
CA LEU A 273 -24.58 7.66 8.97
C LEU A 273 -24.89 7.90 10.46
N LEU A 274 -25.67 8.93 10.76
CA LEU A 274 -26.09 9.27 12.12
C LEU A 274 -27.01 8.19 12.72
N GLN A 275 -27.87 7.59 11.92
CA GLN A 275 -28.68 6.43 12.32
C GLN A 275 -27.80 5.21 12.63
N GLN A 276 -26.83 4.89 11.77
CA GLN A 276 -25.90 3.76 11.98
C GLN A 276 -25.00 3.97 13.22
N ALA A 277 -24.68 5.22 13.55
CA ALA A 277 -23.97 5.57 14.77
C ALA A 277 -24.86 5.61 16.03
N ASN A 278 -26.15 5.27 15.92
CA ASN A 278 -27.15 5.32 16.99
C ASN A 278 -27.31 6.71 17.63
N LEU A 279 -27.02 7.76 16.85
CA LEU A 279 -27.18 9.17 17.22
C LEU A 279 -28.56 9.72 16.86
N LEU A 280 -29.27 9.05 15.93
CA LEU A 280 -30.65 9.35 15.57
C LEU A 280 -31.48 8.07 15.46
N SER A 281 -32.74 8.13 15.87
CA SER A 281 -33.71 7.07 15.63
C SER A 281 -34.23 7.09 14.18
N PRO A 282 -34.78 5.97 13.66
CA PRO A 282 -35.47 5.96 12.37
C PRO A 282 -36.57 7.03 12.27
N ASP A 283 -37.31 7.26 13.36
CA ASP A 283 -38.38 8.26 13.41
C ASP A 283 -37.83 9.68 13.32
N GLN A 284 -36.74 9.98 14.02
CA GLN A 284 -36.08 11.29 13.91
C GLN A 284 -35.57 11.55 12.49
N VAL A 285 -34.99 10.54 11.83
CA VAL A 285 -34.58 10.66 10.43
C VAL A 285 -35.79 10.92 9.53
N ALA A 286 -36.90 10.19 9.73
CA ALA A 286 -38.13 10.38 8.97
C ALA A 286 -38.73 11.78 9.18
N THR A 287 -38.75 12.30 10.43
CA THR A 287 -39.20 13.66 10.75
C THR A 287 -38.38 14.71 10.01
N VAL A 288 -37.05 14.59 9.99
CA VAL A 288 -36.17 15.55 9.31
C VAL A 288 -36.36 15.49 7.79
N LEU A 289 -36.52 14.30 7.21
CA LEU A 289 -36.82 14.14 5.78
C LEU A 289 -38.17 14.76 5.40
N GLN A 290 -39.19 14.58 6.25
CA GLN A 290 -40.50 15.20 6.05
C GLN A 290 -40.45 16.72 6.18
N GLU A 291 -39.68 17.27 7.13
CA GLU A 291 -39.46 18.73 7.23
C GLU A 291 -38.71 19.27 6.02
N GLN A 292 -37.67 18.58 5.57
CA GLN A 292 -36.88 18.97 4.40
C GLN A 292 -37.73 18.99 3.12
N ALA A 293 -38.67 18.06 2.97
CA ALA A 293 -39.60 18.00 1.84
C ALA A 293 -40.68 19.10 1.84
N LYS A 294 -40.99 19.68 3.01
CA LYS A 294 -42.04 20.72 3.17
C LYS A 294 -41.53 22.14 2.93
N GLN A 295 -40.22 22.38 2.94
CA GLN A 295 -39.65 23.73 2.84
C GLN A 295 -39.30 24.12 1.41
N LYS A 296 -39.67 25.34 1.00
CA LYS A 296 -39.36 25.92 -0.33
C LYS A 296 -37.88 26.32 -0.51
N HIS A 297 -37.12 26.41 0.58
CA HIS A 297 -35.69 26.69 0.57
C HIS A 297 -34.92 25.43 0.95
N HIS A 298 -33.89 25.08 0.17
CA HIS A 298 -33.08 23.86 0.33
C HIS A 298 -32.23 23.90 1.61
N GLN A 299 -32.84 23.71 2.78
CA GLN A 299 -32.10 23.51 4.03
C GLN A 299 -31.40 22.14 4.03
N ARG A 300 -30.15 22.11 4.50
CA ARG A 300 -29.38 20.87 4.58
C ARG A 300 -29.87 20.03 5.76
N PHE A 301 -29.84 18.71 5.62
CA PHE A 301 -30.29 17.77 6.66
C PHE A 301 -29.66 18.05 8.03
N GLY A 302 -28.37 18.36 8.06
CA GLY A 302 -27.63 18.72 9.27
C GLY A 302 -28.11 20.02 9.95
N GLU A 303 -28.52 21.03 9.18
CA GLU A 303 -29.00 22.32 9.71
C GLU A 303 -30.32 22.14 10.45
N ILE A 304 -31.19 21.25 9.94
CA ILE A 304 -32.47 20.91 10.58
C ILE A 304 -32.21 20.23 11.93
N LEU A 305 -31.25 19.30 12.01
CA LEU A 305 -30.88 18.61 13.25
C LEU A 305 -30.37 19.58 14.33
N VAL A 306 -29.54 20.54 13.93
CA VAL A 306 -29.01 21.58 14.84
C VAL A 306 -30.14 22.48 15.32
N ARG A 307 -31.03 22.92 14.42
CA ARG A 307 -32.18 23.76 14.77
C ARG A 307 -33.13 23.07 15.75
N LEU A 308 -33.38 21.78 15.57
CA LEU A 308 -34.23 20.97 16.46
C LEU A 308 -33.55 20.65 17.80
N GLY A 309 -32.27 21.00 17.97
CA GLY A 309 -31.50 20.73 19.18
C GLY A 309 -31.17 19.25 19.38
N TRP A 310 -31.32 18.42 18.35
CA TRP A 310 -31.10 16.98 18.44
C TRP A 310 -29.63 16.59 18.36
N LEU A 311 -28.84 17.37 17.62
CA LEU A 311 -27.38 17.24 17.59
C LEU A 311 -26.74 18.62 17.63
N ASN A 312 -25.54 18.69 18.20
CA ASN A 312 -24.76 19.92 18.15
C ASN A 312 -24.10 20.09 16.76
N PRO A 313 -23.71 21.33 16.38
CA PRO A 313 -23.10 21.60 15.07
C PRO A 313 -21.83 20.77 14.82
N LYS A 314 -20.98 20.61 15.84
CA LYS A 314 -19.72 19.86 15.72
C LYS A 314 -19.95 18.40 15.34
N THR A 315 -20.96 17.76 15.90
CA THR A 315 -21.33 16.38 15.55
C THR A 315 -21.79 16.30 14.10
N VAL A 316 -22.59 17.25 13.63
CA VAL A 316 -23.03 17.30 12.24
C VAL A 316 -21.85 17.50 11.28
N ASP A 317 -20.98 18.46 11.57
CA ASP A 317 -19.82 18.79 10.75
C ASP A 317 -18.84 17.61 10.66
N PHE A 318 -18.57 16.95 11.80
CA PHE A 318 -17.72 15.77 11.84
C PHE A 318 -18.26 14.65 10.94
N PHE A 319 -19.55 14.32 11.05
CA PHE A 319 -20.15 13.24 10.26
C PHE A 319 -20.31 13.60 8.77
N ALA A 320 -20.49 14.88 8.45
CA ALA A 320 -20.63 15.37 7.09
C ALA A 320 -19.27 15.48 6.36
N GLU A 321 -18.24 15.97 7.05
CA GLU A 321 -17.03 16.47 6.40
C GLU A 321 -15.75 15.77 6.84
N GLU A 322 -15.64 15.31 8.08
CA GLU A 322 -14.41 14.70 8.62
C GLU A 322 -14.44 13.18 8.49
N LEU A 323 -15.53 12.53 8.90
CA LEU A 323 -15.70 11.09 8.90
C LEU A 323 -15.45 10.45 7.53
N PRO A 324 -15.91 11.00 6.38
CA PRO A 324 -15.59 10.45 5.06
C PRO A 324 -14.07 10.47 4.75
N LYS A 325 -13.33 11.46 5.27
CA LYS A 325 -11.89 11.64 5.06
C LYS A 325 -11.05 10.71 5.94
N LEU A 326 -11.62 10.17 7.03
CA LEU A 326 -10.90 9.23 7.91
C LEU A 326 -10.53 7.92 7.20
N THR A 327 -11.26 7.54 6.15
CA THR A 327 -10.96 6.35 5.35
C THR A 327 -9.74 6.51 4.43
N THR A 328 -9.27 7.74 4.20
CA THR A 328 -8.15 8.06 3.30
C THR A 328 -6.92 8.63 4.01
N THR A 329 -7.03 8.95 5.30
CA THR A 329 -5.99 9.62 6.10
C THR A 329 -4.94 8.60 6.60
N SER A 330 -3.65 8.96 6.48
CA SER A 330 -2.51 8.07 6.79
C SER A 330 -2.05 8.12 8.26
N TYR A 331 -2.63 9.01 9.08
CA TYR A 331 -2.34 9.17 10.51
C TYR A 331 -3.59 8.85 11.34
N ARG A 332 -3.47 7.93 12.32
CA ARG A 332 -4.57 7.56 13.21
C ARG A 332 -4.40 8.21 14.57
N GLN A 333 -5.45 8.87 15.04
CA GLN A 333 -5.49 9.45 16.38
C GLN A 333 -6.06 8.44 17.40
N PRO A 334 -5.85 8.64 18.70
CA PRO A 334 -6.54 7.85 19.73
C PRO A 334 -8.08 8.03 19.65
N LEU A 335 -8.85 7.00 20.02
CA LEU A 335 -10.33 7.02 19.99
C LEU A 335 -10.92 8.25 20.68
N GLY A 336 -10.34 8.69 21.79
CA GLY A 336 -10.77 9.88 22.51
C GLY A 336 -10.70 11.17 21.69
N GLN A 337 -9.74 11.31 20.78
CA GLN A 337 -9.63 12.48 19.90
C GLN A 337 -10.74 12.51 18.86
N TYR A 338 -11.11 11.35 18.30
CA TYR A 338 -12.24 11.26 17.37
C TYR A 338 -13.57 11.55 18.06
N LEU A 339 -13.77 11.05 19.29
CA LEU A 339 -14.95 11.38 20.08
C LEU A 339 -15.01 12.87 20.46
N LYS A 340 -13.85 13.50 20.66
CA LYS A 340 -13.75 14.96 20.86
C LYS A 340 -14.12 15.74 19.60
N SER A 341 -13.53 15.39 18.45
CA SER A 341 -13.83 16.05 17.18
C SER A 341 -15.30 15.88 16.79
N ALA A 342 -15.89 14.72 17.07
CA ALA A 342 -17.32 14.48 16.89
C ALA A 342 -18.23 15.23 17.89
N GLY A 343 -17.66 15.97 18.86
CA GLY A 343 -18.41 16.67 19.90
C GLY A 343 -19.15 15.74 20.87
N LEU A 344 -18.75 14.47 20.95
CA LEU A 344 -19.36 13.45 21.80
C LEU A 344 -18.72 13.38 23.19
N LEU A 345 -17.45 13.80 23.32
CA LEU A 345 -16.75 13.95 24.59
C LEU A 345 -16.00 15.29 24.66
N ASN A 346 -15.87 15.82 25.87
CA ASN A 346 -15.03 16.99 26.16
C ASN A 346 -13.70 16.60 26.83
N ASP A 347 -12.79 17.56 26.98
CA ASP A 347 -11.47 17.32 27.58
C ASP A 347 -11.53 16.82 29.03
N ALA A 348 -12.51 17.28 29.82
CA ALA A 348 -12.68 16.83 31.20
C ALA A 348 -13.11 15.36 31.27
N GLN A 349 -14.03 14.95 30.38
CA GLN A 349 -14.47 13.55 30.25
C GLN A 349 -13.32 12.65 29.76
N ILE A 350 -12.55 13.08 28.76
CA ILE A 350 -11.39 12.34 28.26
C ILE A 350 -10.35 12.14 29.37
N ASN A 351 -10.00 13.22 30.09
CA ASN A 351 -9.06 13.14 31.21
C ASN A 351 -9.57 12.23 32.33
N THR A 352 -10.88 12.21 32.59
CA THR A 352 -11.49 11.31 33.57
C THR A 352 -11.37 9.85 33.12
N ILE A 353 -11.65 9.55 31.85
CA ILE A 353 -11.47 8.20 31.28
C ILE A 353 -10.02 7.75 31.36
N LEU A 354 -9.06 8.61 30.98
CA LEU A 354 -7.63 8.26 31.00
C LEU A 354 -7.14 7.95 32.42
N LYS A 355 -7.60 8.70 33.43
CA LYS A 355 -7.29 8.42 34.84
C LYS A 355 -7.85 7.06 35.28
N TYR A 356 -9.11 6.77 34.92
CA TYR A 356 -9.77 5.51 35.26
C TYR A 356 -9.12 4.32 34.53
N GLN A 357 -8.75 4.50 33.26
CA GLN A 357 -8.05 3.52 32.44
C GLN A 357 -6.69 3.14 33.04
N ALA A 358 -5.93 4.12 33.55
CA ALA A 358 -4.65 3.87 34.20
C ALA A 358 -4.76 3.03 35.49
N GLN A 359 -5.89 3.12 36.19
CA GLN A 359 -6.14 2.40 37.45
C GLN A 359 -6.75 1.03 37.25
N THR A 360 -7.56 0.84 36.21
CA THR A 360 -8.40 -0.36 36.02
C THR A 360 -7.96 -1.25 34.86
N GLY A 361 -7.19 -0.70 33.90
CA GLY A 361 -6.81 -1.40 32.67
C GLY A 361 -7.95 -1.62 31.66
N LEU A 362 -9.16 -1.11 31.93
CA LEU A 362 -10.31 -1.19 31.01
C LEU A 362 -10.07 -0.36 29.74
N ARG A 363 -10.74 -0.73 28.64
CA ARG A 363 -10.58 0.01 27.37
C ARG A 363 -11.27 1.37 27.46
N PHE A 364 -10.70 2.37 26.77
CA PHE A 364 -11.22 3.73 26.75
C PHE A 364 -12.72 3.78 26.41
N GLY A 365 -13.14 3.03 25.38
CA GLY A 365 -14.53 2.95 24.95
C GLY A 365 -15.47 2.31 25.99
N GLU A 366 -15.01 1.29 26.72
CA GLU A 366 -15.80 0.61 27.76
C GLU A 366 -16.10 1.56 28.92
N ILE A 367 -15.10 2.36 29.31
CA ILE A 367 -15.27 3.35 30.38
C ILE A 367 -16.25 4.44 29.93
N ALA A 368 -16.11 4.95 28.70
CA ALA A 368 -17.02 5.96 28.15
C ALA A 368 -18.48 5.50 28.11
N VAL A 369 -18.71 4.21 27.82
CA VAL A 369 -20.04 3.58 27.85
C VAL A 369 -20.55 3.39 29.28
N SER A 370 -19.71 2.92 30.20
CA SER A 370 -20.10 2.73 31.60
C SER A 370 -20.49 4.03 32.31
N GLN A 371 -19.93 5.16 31.88
CA GLN A 371 -20.25 6.50 32.39
C GLN A 371 -21.51 7.10 31.71
N GLY A 372 -22.10 6.40 30.74
CA GLY A 372 -23.29 6.84 30.01
C GLY A 372 -23.03 8.01 29.05
N TRP A 373 -21.78 8.34 28.75
CA TRP A 373 -21.44 9.50 27.91
C TRP A 373 -21.55 9.20 26.42
N VAL A 374 -21.31 7.95 26.01
CA VAL A 374 -21.42 7.50 24.62
C VAL A 374 -22.04 6.10 24.59
N LYS A 375 -22.83 5.78 23.58
CA LYS A 375 -23.41 4.43 23.42
C LYS A 375 -22.40 3.45 22.83
N GLN A 376 -22.54 2.16 23.16
CA GLN A 376 -21.66 1.11 22.64
C GLN A 376 -21.71 1.04 21.10
N GLU A 377 -22.89 1.25 20.50
CA GLU A 377 -23.04 1.24 19.04
C GLU A 377 -22.30 2.40 18.39
N THR A 378 -22.25 3.57 19.03
CA THR A 378 -21.51 4.73 18.54
C THR A 378 -20.01 4.47 18.58
N ILE A 379 -19.52 3.81 19.64
CA ILE A 379 -18.11 3.38 19.73
C ILE A 379 -17.79 2.35 18.64
N ASN A 380 -18.62 1.32 18.48
CA ASN A 380 -18.44 0.29 17.47
C ASN A 380 -18.46 0.87 16.04
N PHE A 381 -19.36 1.82 15.80
CA PHE A 381 -19.45 2.55 14.54
C PHE A 381 -18.16 3.32 14.26
N LEU A 382 -17.67 4.14 15.19
CA LEU A 382 -16.43 4.90 14.96
C LEU A 382 -15.22 3.98 14.81
N LEU A 383 -15.12 2.91 15.61
CA LEU A 383 -14.08 1.91 15.46
C LEU A 383 -14.12 1.19 14.12
N HIS A 384 -15.31 0.99 13.51
CA HIS A 384 -15.41 0.48 12.15
C HIS A 384 -14.76 1.42 11.12
N TYR A 385 -14.84 2.73 11.31
CA TYR A 385 -14.23 3.72 10.41
C TYR A 385 -12.74 3.95 10.68
N ILE A 386 -12.30 3.87 11.93
CA ILE A 386 -10.92 4.17 12.35
C ILE A 386 -10.03 2.91 12.35
N SER A 387 -10.61 1.75 12.68
CA SER A 387 -9.95 0.44 12.83
C SER A 387 -10.80 -0.70 12.27
N PRO A 388 -11.12 -0.73 10.96
CA PRO A 388 -12.00 -1.73 10.34
C PRO A 388 -11.56 -3.20 10.50
N ASN A 389 -10.33 -3.47 10.94
CA ASN A 389 -9.76 -4.81 11.11
C ASN A 389 -9.79 -5.34 12.57
N GLN A 390 -10.36 -4.63 13.56
CA GLN A 390 -10.32 -5.05 14.99
C GLN A 390 -11.60 -5.71 15.54
N MET A 391 -12.71 -5.78 14.77
CA MET A 391 -13.90 -6.50 15.22
C MET A 391 -13.95 -7.93 14.68
N LEU A 392 -13.24 -8.84 15.37
CA LEU A 392 -13.57 -10.26 15.37
C LEU A 392 -13.65 -10.74 16.82
N VAL A 393 -14.87 -11.13 17.20
CA VAL A 393 -15.33 -12.04 18.26
C VAL A 393 -16.33 -11.36 19.21
N PRO A 394 -17.60 -11.82 19.26
CA PRO A 394 -18.51 -11.55 20.37
C PRO A 394 -18.00 -12.29 21.61
N VAL A 395 -17.92 -11.59 22.74
CA VAL A 395 -17.64 -12.22 24.03
C VAL A 395 -18.88 -12.99 24.47
N GLU A 396 -18.97 -14.26 24.07
CA GLU A 396 -19.78 -15.23 24.80
C GLU A 396 -18.98 -15.74 26.00
N ALA A 397 -19.66 -15.74 27.15
CA ALA A 397 -19.13 -16.13 28.44
C ALA A 397 -18.55 -17.56 28.40
N SER A 398 -17.25 -17.69 28.62
CA SER A 398 -16.67 -18.92 29.13
C SER A 398 -15.58 -18.57 30.12
N GLY A 399 -15.81 -18.94 31.38
CA GLY A 399 -14.81 -18.86 32.43
C GLY A 399 -13.68 -19.83 32.15
N ASN A 400 -12.45 -19.33 32.09
CA ASN A 400 -11.37 -19.85 32.89
C ASN A 400 -10.13 -18.96 32.77
N SER A 401 -9.65 -18.57 33.94
CA SER A 401 -8.39 -17.89 34.19
C SER A 401 -7.19 -18.74 33.73
N THR A 402 -6.28 -18.16 32.94
CA THR A 402 -4.84 -18.15 33.27
C THR A 402 -4.02 -17.35 32.23
N HIS A 403 -3.24 -16.41 32.76
CA HIS A 403 -2.04 -15.75 32.21
C HIS A 403 -1.89 -15.57 30.69
N ARG A 404 -2.05 -14.32 30.22
CA ARG A 404 -1.27 -13.81 29.09
C ARG A 404 -0.84 -12.35 29.30
N GLN A 405 0.42 -12.14 28.93
CA GLN A 405 1.21 -10.92 29.07
C GLN A 405 0.54 -9.69 28.47
N VAL A 406 0.69 -8.58 29.19
CA VAL A 406 0.30 -7.23 28.81
C VAL A 406 1.18 -6.76 27.65
N VAL A 407 0.58 -6.64 26.46
CA VAL A 407 1.04 -5.71 25.43
C VAL A 407 0.15 -4.49 25.53
N GLN A 408 0.68 -3.44 26.17
CA GLN A 408 0.12 -2.10 26.18
C GLN A 408 0.26 -1.49 24.78
N SER A 409 -0.88 -1.23 24.14
CA SER A 409 -1.19 -0.03 23.35
C SER A 409 -2.42 -0.34 22.48
N TYR A 410 -3.57 0.27 22.75
CA TYR A 410 -4.54 0.88 21.80
C TYR A 410 -5.73 1.45 22.57
#